data_AF-A0A1C2DSI9-F1
#
_entry.id   AF-A0A1C2DSI9-F1
#
_cell.length_a   1.000
_cell.length_b   1.000
_cell.length_c   1.000
_cell.angle_alpha   90.00
_cell.angle_beta   90.00
_cell.angle_gamma   90.00
#
_symmetry.space_group_name_H-M   'P 1'
#
loop_
_entity.id
_entity.type
_entity.pdbx_description
1 polymer ?
#
loop_
_entity_poly.entity_id
_entity_poly.type
_entity_poly.pdbx_seq_one_letter_code
_entity_poly.pdbx_strand_id
1 'polypeptide(L)' 'MDYINRLPPPFLARFCGDKTWWPVNDFEVQTGLMRIDVCGKLQVKSFGECMEIKDGNLSVHDPETFYVDYAET' A
#
# COMPACT_ATOMS: atom_id res chain seq x y z
N MET A 1 -4.48 12.75 5.69
CA MET A 1 -4.26 11.31 5.41
C MET A 1 -5.56 10.57 5.61
N ASP A 2 -6.64 11.21 5.20
CA ASP A 2 -7.99 10.74 5.52
C ASP A 2 -8.40 9.66 4.54
N TYR A 3 -7.86 9.72 3.32
CA TYR A 3 -8.18 8.77 2.27
C TYR A 3 -7.75 7.35 2.64
N ILE A 4 -6.46 7.12 2.93
CA ILE A 4 -5.91 5.81 3.33
C ILE A 4 -6.69 5.24 4.52
N ASN A 5 -6.95 6.08 5.53
CA ASN A 5 -7.65 5.67 6.75
C ASN A 5 -9.14 5.38 6.55
N ARG A 6 -9.76 5.82 5.45
CA ARG A 6 -11.15 5.51 5.09
C ARG A 6 -11.28 4.22 4.28
N LEU A 7 -10.19 3.73 3.69
CA LEU A 7 -10.22 2.53 2.87
C LEU A 7 -10.35 1.26 3.73
N PRO A 8 -11.10 0.26 3.27
CA PRO A 8 -11.33 -0.96 4.02
C PRO A 8 -10.05 -1.82 4.06
N PRO A 9 -9.60 -2.29 5.25
CA PRO A 9 -8.56 -3.31 5.33
C PRO A 9 -9.12 -4.71 4.95
N PRO A 10 -8.26 -5.71 4.64
CA PRO A 10 -6.80 -5.64 4.56
C PRO A 10 -6.31 -5.02 3.25
N PHE A 11 -5.11 -4.45 3.28
CA PHE A 11 -4.44 -3.97 2.07
C PHE A 11 -3.52 -5.03 1.49
N LEU A 12 -3.43 -5.07 0.15
CA LEU A 12 -2.46 -5.86 -0.59
C LEU A 12 -1.62 -4.93 -1.48
N ALA A 13 -0.32 -5.18 -1.58
CA ALA A 13 0.58 -4.44 -2.46
C ALA A 13 1.15 -5.36 -3.54
N ARG A 14 1.31 -4.80 -4.75
CA ARG A 14 2.04 -5.42 -5.85
C ARG A 14 3.22 -4.54 -6.24
N PHE A 15 4.37 -5.16 -6.48
CA PHE A 15 5.63 -4.47 -6.78
C PHE A 15 6.05 -4.64 -8.24
N CYS A 16 6.91 -3.74 -8.72
CA CYS A 16 7.43 -3.81 -10.08
C CYS A 16 8.19 -5.13 -10.30
N GLY A 17 7.89 -5.81 -11.40
CA GLY A 17 8.49 -7.11 -11.73
C GLY A 17 7.91 -8.30 -10.97
N ASP A 18 6.94 -8.09 -10.08
CA ASP A 18 6.24 -9.16 -9.35
C ASP A 18 4.78 -9.29 -9.82
N LYS A 19 4.30 -10.54 -9.85
CA LYS A 19 2.91 -10.88 -10.15
C LYS A 19 2.10 -11.19 -8.88
N THR A 20 2.76 -11.25 -7.74
CA THR A 20 2.20 -11.64 -6.45
C THR A 20 1.64 -10.43 -5.71
N TRP A 21 0.52 -10.63 -5.03
CA TRP A 21 -0.06 -9.65 -4.10
C TRP A 21 0.37 -10.02 -2.68
N TRP A 22 1.07 -9.10 -2.03
CA TRP A 22 1.55 -9.30 -0.67
C TRP A 22 0.67 -8.56 0.34
N PRO A 23 0.23 -9.20 1.43
CA PRO A 23 -0.49 -8.52 2.49
C PRO A 23 0.36 -7.41 3.11
N VAL A 24 -0.22 -6.24 3.26
CA VAL A 24 0.42 -5.11 3.96
C VAL A 24 -0.02 -5.14 5.42
N ASN A 25 0.97 -5.12 6.32
CA ASN A 25 0.73 -4.98 7.76
C ASN A 25 0.47 -3.53 8.13
N ASP A 26 1.30 -2.62 7.62
CA ASP A 26 1.20 -1.19 7.89
C ASP A 26 1.95 -0.34 6.85
N PHE A 27 1.55 0.92 6.76
CA PHE A 27 2.22 1.97 6.02
C PHE A 27 2.83 2.95 7.03
N GLU A 28 4.14 3.15 6.97
CA GLU A 28 4.83 4.18 7.74
C GLU A 28 4.88 5.47 6.92
N VAL A 29 3.90 6.33 7.17
CA VAL A 29 3.64 7.46 6.27
C VAL A 29 4.70 8.55 6.34
N GLN A 30 5.40 8.68 7.47
CA GLN A 30 6.47 9.67 7.60
C GLN A 30 7.71 9.35 6.76
N THR A 31 7.96 8.07 6.50
CA THR A 31 9.23 7.62 5.89
C THR A 31 9.08 7.07 4.48
N GLY A 32 7.87 6.89 3.95
CA GLY A 32 7.72 6.23 2.65
C GLY A 32 7.89 4.72 2.73
N LEU A 33 7.84 4.11 3.92
CA LEU A 33 8.07 2.67 4.10
C LEU A 33 6.76 1.92 4.30
N MET A 34 6.74 0.65 3.91
CA MET A 34 5.66 -0.28 4.23
C MET A 34 6.23 -1.61 4.69
N ARG A 35 5.43 -2.33 5.49
CA ARG A 35 5.76 -3.68 5.94
C ARG A 35 4.79 -4.67 5.32
N ILE A 36 5.32 -5.62 4.56
CA ILE A 36 4.55 -6.69 3.93
C ILE A 36 4.79 -8.03 4.61
N ASP A 37 3.80 -8.90 4.56
CA ASP A 37 3.95 -10.31 4.90
C ASP A 37 4.39 -11.10 3.66
N VAL A 38 5.58 -11.68 3.71
CA VAL A 38 6.12 -12.60 2.71
C VAL A 38 6.19 -13.98 3.33
N CYS A 39 5.12 -14.75 3.18
CA CYS A 39 5.01 -16.13 3.66
C CYS A 39 5.28 -16.27 5.18
N GLY A 40 4.66 -15.42 6.00
CA GLY A 40 4.78 -15.39 7.46
C GLY A 40 5.99 -14.61 7.96
N LYS A 41 6.72 -13.92 7.09
CA LYS A 41 7.87 -13.08 7.45
C LYS A 41 7.59 -11.63 7.11
N LEU A 42 7.88 -10.75 8.06
CA LEU A 42 7.77 -9.31 7.86
C LEU A 42 8.94 -8.82 7.02
N GLN A 43 8.65 -8.16 5.89
CA GLN A 43 9.66 -7.52 5.06
C GLN A 43 9.34 -6.03 4.90
N VAL A 44 10.35 -5.19 5.09
CA VAL A 44 10.25 -3.74 4.84
C VAL A 44 10.51 -3.47 3.36
N LYS A 45 9.66 -2.66 2.75
CA LYS A 45 9.77 -2.21 1.36
C LYS A 45 9.57 -0.70 1.28
N SER A 46 10.23 -0.07 0.31
CA SER A 46 9.91 1.30 -0.07
C SER A 46 8.55 1.34 -0.76
N PHE A 47 7.71 2.30 -0.38
CA PHE A 47 6.43 2.55 -1.06
C PHE A 47 6.65 3.02 -2.50
N GLY A 48 7.80 3.64 -2.81
CA GLY A 48 8.17 4.03 -4.18
C GLY A 48 8.40 2.84 -5.14
N GLU A 49 8.49 1.60 -4.62
CA GLU A 49 8.54 0.38 -5.44
C GLU A 49 7.14 -0.22 -5.70
N CYS A 50 6.10 0.35 -5.08
CA CYS A 50 4.73 -0.10 -5.22
C CYS A 50 4.18 0.28 -6.59
N MET A 51 3.63 -0.70 -7.29
CA MET A 51 2.96 -0.49 -8.57
C MET A 51 1.46 -0.34 -8.39
N GLU A 52 0.87 -1.08 -7.45
CA GLU A 52 -0.57 -1.06 -7.18
C GLU A 52 -0.84 -1.41 -5.72
N ILE A 53 -1.86 -0.76 -5.16
CA ILE A 53 -2.46 -1.11 -3.89
C ILE A 53 -3.86 -1.64 -4.14
N LYS A 54 -4.28 -2.63 -3.37
CA LYS A 54 -5.65 -3.15 -3.37
C LYS A 54 -6.20 -3.12 -1.95
N ASP A 55 -7.45 -2.67 -1.80
CA ASP A 55 -8.14 -2.64 -0.52
C ASP A 55 -8.96 -3.92 -0.24
N GLY A 56 -9.61 -3.97 0.93
CA GLY A 56 -10.45 -5.09 1.37
C GLY A 56 -11.71 -5.31 0.51
N ASN A 57 -12.11 -4.33 -0.29
CA ASN A 57 -13.19 -4.45 -1.27
C ASN A 57 -12.68 -4.89 -2.66
N LEU A 58 -11.40 -5.20 -2.78
CA LEU A 58 -10.71 -5.56 -4.01
C LEU A 58 -10.58 -4.40 -5.02
N SER A 59 -10.79 -3.16 -4.59
CA SER A 59 -10.60 -1.98 -5.44
C SER A 59 -9.10 -1.70 -5.57
N VAL A 60 -8.65 -1.46 -6.79
CA VAL A 60 -7.25 -1.13 -7.09
C VAL A 60 -7.06 0.38 -7.06
N HIS A 61 -6.02 0.80 -6.35
CA HIS A 61 -5.65 2.19 -6.14
C HIS A 61 -4.29 2.46 -6.77
N ASP A 62 -4.22 3.58 -7.48
CA ASP A 62 -2.98 4.14 -7.99
C ASP A 62 -2.08 4.57 -6.80
N PRO A 63 -0.82 4.10 -6.71
CA PRO A 63 0.05 4.41 -5.56
C PRO A 63 0.33 5.89 -5.36
N GLU A 64 0.47 6.66 -6.44
CA GLU A 64 0.74 8.10 -6.35
C GLU A 64 -0.45 8.83 -5.71
N THR A 65 -1.67 8.48 -6.12
CA THR A 65 -2.91 9.02 -5.56
C THR A 65 -3.21 8.45 -4.16
N PHE A 66 -2.83 7.20 -3.90
CA PHE A 66 -3.05 6.54 -2.62
C PHE A 66 -2.25 7.21 -1.49
N TYR A 67 -1.00 7.55 -1.77
CA TYR A 67 -0.05 8.05 -0.76
C TYR A 67 -0.09 9.57 -0.58
N VAL A 68 -0.58 10.29 -1.58
CA VAL A 68 -0.75 11.74 -1.53
C VAL A 68 -2.18 12.03 -1.12
N ASP A 69 -2.38 12.66 0.05
CA ASP A 69 -3.65 13.33 0.30
C ASP A 69 -3.84 14.34 -0.83
N TYR A 70 -4.86 14.12 -1.67
CA TYR A 70 -5.35 15.18 -2.53
C TYR A 70 -5.83 16.30 -1.60
N ALA A 71 -4.94 17.25 -1.30
CA ALA A 71 -5.32 18.53 -0.73
C ALA A 71 -6.11 19.23 -1.83
N GLU A 72 -7.42 19.00 -1.86
CA GLU A 72 -8.34 19.87 -2.58
C GLU A 72 -8.11 21.29 -2.04
N THR A 73 -7.61 22.15 -2.92
CA THR A 73 -7.66 23.61 -2.80
C THR A 73 -9.07 24.13 -2.69
#